data_AF-A0A9X3C9M9-F1
#
_entry.id   AF-A0A9X3C9M9-F1
#
_cell.length_a   1.000
_cell.length_b   1.000
_cell.length_c   1.000
_cell.angle_alpha   90.00
_cell.angle_beta   90.00
_cell.angle_gamma   90.00
#
_symmetry.space_group_name_H-M   'P 1'
#
loop_
_entity.id
_entity.type
_entity.pdbx_description
1 polymer ?
#
loop_
_entity_poly.entity_id
_entity_poly.type
_entity_poly.pdbx_seq_one_letter_code
_entity_poly.pdbx_strand_id
1 'polypeptide(L)'
;MSFILDNSSIFFNAFVRYGVNTPIRIAHFLAQVSHESGNFTRVVENLNYSPQGLLSTSPFNSRLTLAEAKKYGRTTEHKANQQMIANIGYANKNGNGNIASGDGWKYRGRGFIQLTGKGTYEDYKKYSGHDVVNNPDLLLQTAIAVDCAAWFFSVYKKLNPLADANLMTQITQKVNGKTNGLADRVAKFNFYKAQNISLELLKKKAKPLPNFTSITSYAWNWLSPYNQKKLI
;
A
#
# COMPACT_ATOMS: atom_id res chain seq x y z
N MET A 1 -10.22 -11.16 9.46
CA MET A 1 -11.24 -10.28 10.08
C MET A 1 -10.70 -9.59 11.33
N SER A 2 -10.12 -10.32 12.28
CA SER A 2 -9.55 -9.77 13.54
C SER A 2 -8.72 -8.50 13.32
N PHE A 3 -7.70 -8.54 12.46
CA PHE A 3 -6.84 -7.38 12.18
C PHE A 3 -7.62 -6.09 11.85
N ILE A 4 -8.67 -6.17 11.05
CA ILE A 4 -9.47 -4.99 10.64
C ILE A 4 -10.26 -4.45 11.83
N LEU A 5 -10.85 -5.34 12.64
CA LEU A 5 -11.65 -4.94 13.80
C LEU A 5 -10.78 -4.43 14.95
N ASP A 6 -9.61 -5.04 15.17
CA ASP A 6 -8.61 -4.63 16.15
C ASP A 6 -8.04 -3.24 15.83
N ASN A 7 -8.00 -2.88 14.54
CA ASN A 7 -7.57 -1.58 14.03
C ASN A 7 -8.75 -0.72 13.51
N SER A 8 -9.95 -0.97 14.02
CA SER A 8 -11.18 -0.38 13.46
C SER A 8 -11.21 1.15 13.44
N SER A 9 -10.61 1.83 14.42
CA SER A 9 -10.47 3.30 14.43
C SER A 9 -9.61 3.81 13.28
N ILE A 10 -8.51 3.12 12.96
CA ILE A 10 -7.61 3.43 11.84
C ILE A 10 -8.36 3.29 10.51
N PHE A 11 -9.03 2.15 10.30
CA PHE A 11 -9.81 1.92 9.09
C PHE A 11 -10.96 2.90 8.95
N PHE A 12 -11.70 3.17 10.03
CA PHE A 12 -12.79 4.17 10.03
C PHE A 12 -12.29 5.54 9.59
N ASN A 13 -11.20 6.03 10.19
CA ASN A 13 -10.64 7.35 9.87
C ASN A 13 -10.20 7.44 8.39
N ALA A 14 -9.48 6.43 7.90
CA ALA A 14 -9.08 6.39 6.49
C ALA A 14 -10.30 6.34 5.56
N PHE A 15 -11.29 5.50 5.86
CA PHE A 15 -12.47 5.33 5.01
C PHE A 15 -13.32 6.59 4.92
N VAL A 16 -13.49 7.31 6.04
CA VAL A 16 -14.15 8.62 6.06
C VAL A 16 -13.34 9.63 5.24
N ARG A 17 -12.03 9.71 5.48
CA ARG A 17 -11.13 10.68 4.82
C ARG A 17 -11.11 10.52 3.30
N TYR A 18 -11.10 9.28 2.80
CA TYR A 18 -10.92 8.96 1.38
C TYR A 18 -12.22 8.56 0.65
N GLY A 19 -13.36 8.56 1.35
CA GLY A 19 -14.66 8.21 0.75
C GLY A 19 -14.81 6.73 0.41
N VAL A 20 -14.10 5.84 1.12
CA VAL A 20 -14.30 4.38 1.05
C VAL A 20 -15.43 4.01 2.03
N ASN A 21 -16.62 4.58 1.81
CA ASN A 21 -17.66 4.72 2.83
C ASN A 21 -18.96 3.95 2.55
N THR A 22 -19.06 3.24 1.43
CA THR A 22 -20.16 2.31 1.16
C THR A 22 -19.69 0.87 1.39
N PRO A 23 -20.59 -0.06 1.76
CA PRO A 23 -20.21 -1.47 1.95
C PRO A 23 -19.49 -2.08 0.74
N ILE A 24 -19.89 -1.71 -0.49
CA ILE A 24 -19.26 -2.20 -1.72
C ILE A 24 -17.86 -1.63 -1.94
N ARG A 25 -17.64 -0.33 -1.65
CA ARG A 25 -16.31 0.29 -1.71
C ARG A 25 -15.38 -0.32 -0.69
N ILE A 26 -15.86 -0.50 0.55
CA ILE A 26 -15.10 -1.15 1.63
C ILE A 26 -14.70 -2.56 1.23
N ALA A 27 -15.62 -3.36 0.69
CA ALA A 27 -15.32 -4.72 0.25
C ALA A 27 -14.27 -4.75 -0.88
N HIS A 28 -14.40 -3.88 -1.90
CA HIS A 28 -13.40 -3.78 -2.98
C HIS A 28 -12.04 -3.34 -2.46
N PHE A 29 -12.00 -2.31 -1.62
CA PHE A 29 -10.76 -1.83 -1.00
C PHE A 29 -10.07 -2.95 -0.22
N LEU A 30 -10.79 -3.59 0.72
CA LEU A 30 -10.24 -4.63 1.55
C LEU A 30 -9.80 -5.84 0.73
N ALA A 31 -10.51 -6.20 -0.33
CA ALA A 31 -10.12 -7.29 -1.23
C ALA A 31 -8.77 -7.02 -1.91
N GLN A 32 -8.58 -5.82 -2.45
CA GLN A 32 -7.34 -5.44 -3.12
C GLN A 32 -6.19 -5.38 -2.11
N VAL A 33 -6.36 -4.65 -1.00
CA VAL A 33 -5.30 -4.46 0.00
C VAL A 33 -4.92 -5.77 0.69
N SER A 34 -5.90 -6.62 0.99
CA SER A 34 -5.66 -7.94 1.56
C SER A 34 -4.93 -8.87 0.58
N HIS A 35 -5.17 -8.77 -0.72
CA HIS A 35 -4.36 -9.49 -1.71
C HIS A 35 -2.90 -8.98 -1.73
N GLU A 36 -2.70 -7.66 -1.87
CA GLU A 36 -1.35 -7.06 -1.96
C GLU A 36 -0.48 -7.32 -0.72
N SER A 37 -1.10 -7.36 0.46
CA SER A 37 -0.39 -7.48 1.74
C SER A 37 -0.34 -8.90 2.30
N GLY A 38 -0.84 -9.90 1.56
CA GLY A 38 -0.96 -11.27 2.09
C GLY A 38 -1.82 -11.32 3.35
N ASN A 39 -3.01 -10.74 3.28
CA ASN A 39 -3.98 -10.55 4.37
C ASN A 39 -3.44 -9.69 5.52
N PHE A 40 -2.85 -8.54 5.21
CA PHE A 40 -2.29 -7.57 6.16
C PHE A 40 -1.08 -8.08 6.96
N THR A 41 -0.41 -9.13 6.48
CA THR A 41 0.77 -9.70 7.15
C THR A 41 2.09 -9.13 6.63
N ARG A 42 2.07 -8.48 5.46
CA ARG A 42 3.25 -7.90 4.80
C ARG A 42 3.09 -6.41 4.62
N VAL A 43 4.07 -5.66 5.10
CA VAL A 43 4.11 -4.18 5.05
C VAL A 43 5.38 -3.66 4.36
N VAL A 44 6.29 -4.55 3.98
CA VAL A 44 7.48 -4.24 3.20
C VAL A 44 7.77 -5.40 2.27
N GLU A 45 8.28 -5.11 1.09
CA GLU A 45 8.76 -6.16 0.20
C GLU A 45 9.98 -6.89 0.77
N ASN A 46 10.19 -8.11 0.29
CA ASN A 46 11.36 -8.90 0.61
C ASN A 46 12.10 -9.21 -0.68
N LEU A 47 13.33 -8.71 -0.81
CA LEU A 47 14.15 -8.84 -2.01
C LEU A 47 15.17 -9.99 -1.90
N ASN A 48 14.87 -10.99 -1.07
CA ASN A 48 15.69 -12.18 -0.86
C ASN A 48 15.56 -13.19 -2.01
N TYR A 49 15.97 -12.79 -3.22
CA TYR A 49 15.95 -13.64 -4.41
C TYR A 49 17.16 -14.57 -4.50
N SER A 50 16.98 -15.75 -5.07
CA SER A 50 18.09 -16.55 -5.60
C SER A 50 18.59 -15.97 -6.94
N PRO A 51 19.79 -16.35 -7.43
CA PRO A 51 20.27 -15.92 -8.75
C PRO A 51 19.28 -16.26 -9.87
N GLN A 52 18.73 -17.48 -9.88
CA GLN A 52 17.70 -17.88 -10.85
C GLN A 52 16.43 -17.04 -10.71
N GLY A 53 16.02 -16.71 -9.49
CA GLY A 53 14.87 -15.85 -9.21
C GLY A 53 15.05 -14.44 -9.80
N LEU A 54 16.24 -13.85 -9.64
CA LEU A 54 16.58 -12.56 -10.25
C LEU A 54 16.50 -12.61 -11.77
N LEU A 55 17.04 -13.65 -12.39
CA LEU A 55 17.03 -13.83 -13.85
C LEU A 55 15.64 -14.17 -14.42
N SER A 56 14.68 -14.54 -13.57
CA SER A 56 13.32 -14.92 -13.98
C SER A 56 12.25 -13.88 -13.63
N THR A 57 12.61 -12.82 -12.89
CA THR A 57 11.65 -11.85 -12.35
C THR A 57 11.90 -10.45 -12.90
N SER A 58 10.88 -9.82 -13.48
CA SER A 58 10.95 -8.40 -13.86
C SER A 58 10.89 -7.49 -12.61
N PRO A 59 11.67 -6.39 -12.54
CA PRO A 59 12.54 -5.85 -13.59
C PRO A 59 13.98 -6.38 -13.56
N PHE A 60 14.31 -7.30 -12.66
CA PHE A 60 15.68 -7.77 -12.42
C PHE A 60 16.24 -8.56 -13.62
N ASN A 61 15.40 -9.36 -14.27
CA ASN A 61 15.79 -10.22 -15.38
C ASN A 61 16.38 -9.49 -16.59
N SER A 62 16.01 -8.22 -16.81
CA SER A 62 16.57 -7.39 -17.88
C SER A 62 17.65 -6.43 -17.42
N ARG A 63 18.05 -6.48 -16.15
CA ARG A 63 18.96 -5.52 -15.51
C ARG A 63 20.18 -6.15 -14.86
N LEU A 64 20.21 -7.47 -14.74
CA LEU A 64 21.30 -8.23 -14.13
C LEU A 64 21.84 -9.25 -15.12
N THR A 65 23.15 -9.32 -15.21
CA THR A 65 23.86 -10.46 -15.80
C THR A 65 23.79 -11.67 -14.87
N LEU A 66 24.11 -12.87 -15.38
CA LEU A 66 24.26 -14.07 -14.54
C LEU A 66 25.31 -13.88 -13.43
N ALA A 67 26.42 -13.19 -13.74
CA ALA A 67 27.47 -12.92 -12.77
C ALA A 67 26.97 -12.02 -11.63
N GLU A 68 26.24 -10.95 -11.94
CA GLU A 68 25.65 -10.07 -10.93
C GLU A 68 24.52 -10.75 -10.16
N ALA A 69 23.70 -11.57 -10.81
CA ALA A 69 22.66 -12.34 -10.15
C ALA A 69 23.27 -13.33 -9.12
N LYS A 70 24.41 -13.95 -9.43
CA LYS A 70 25.16 -14.78 -8.48
C LYS A 70 25.75 -13.94 -7.35
N LYS A 71 26.34 -12.78 -7.67
CA LYS A 71 26.96 -11.87 -6.71
C LYS A 71 25.98 -11.28 -5.69
N TYR A 72 24.77 -10.92 -6.13
CA TYR A 72 23.80 -10.21 -5.29
C TYR A 72 22.64 -11.08 -4.81
N GLY A 73 22.33 -12.17 -5.51
CA GLY A 73 21.32 -13.14 -5.09
C GLY A 73 21.77 -13.95 -3.87
N ARG A 74 20.83 -14.57 -3.17
CA ARG A 74 21.11 -15.51 -2.09
C ARG A 74 21.67 -16.81 -2.64
N THR A 75 22.86 -17.19 -2.16
CA THR A 75 23.50 -18.48 -2.44
C THR A 75 23.67 -19.28 -1.15
N THR A 76 24.37 -20.41 -1.22
CA THR A 76 24.84 -21.15 -0.05
C THR A 76 25.99 -20.45 0.67
N GLU A 77 26.79 -19.64 -0.04
CA GLU A 77 27.92 -18.93 0.56
C GLU A 77 27.52 -17.62 1.23
N HIS A 78 26.47 -16.94 0.74
CA HIS A 78 26.06 -15.65 1.30
C HIS A 78 24.56 -15.36 1.17
N LYS A 79 24.09 -14.45 2.02
CA LYS A 79 22.73 -13.88 1.95
C LYS A 79 22.58 -12.97 0.72
N ALA A 80 21.34 -12.76 0.27
CA ALA A 80 21.07 -11.78 -0.78
C ALA A 80 21.45 -10.36 -0.35
N ASN A 81 22.11 -9.62 -1.23
CA ASN A 81 22.32 -8.18 -1.10
C ASN A 81 21.06 -7.45 -1.57
N GLN A 82 20.04 -7.44 -0.71
CA GLN A 82 18.72 -6.87 -1.01
C GLN A 82 18.78 -5.39 -1.37
N GLN A 83 19.67 -4.62 -0.73
CA GLN A 83 19.87 -3.21 -1.05
C GLN A 83 20.37 -3.01 -2.47
N MET A 84 21.37 -3.77 -2.90
CA MET A 84 21.85 -3.69 -4.27
C MET A 84 20.81 -4.19 -5.27
N ILE A 85 20.09 -5.26 -4.96
CA ILE A 85 18.99 -5.76 -5.79
C ILE A 85 17.94 -4.66 -6.01
N ALA A 86 17.52 -3.96 -4.95
CA ALA A 86 16.56 -2.86 -5.04
C ALA A 86 17.11 -1.70 -5.89
N ASN A 87 18.34 -1.29 -5.63
CA ASN A 87 19.00 -0.21 -6.36
C ASN A 87 19.10 -0.50 -7.86
N ILE A 88 19.39 -1.75 -8.24
CA ILE A 88 19.43 -2.17 -9.65
C ILE A 88 18.02 -2.20 -10.26
N GLY A 89 17.09 -2.88 -9.59
CA GLY A 89 15.73 -3.08 -10.10
C GLY A 89 14.96 -1.78 -10.33
N TYR A 90 15.15 -0.82 -9.42
CA TYR A 90 14.37 0.42 -9.39
C TYR A 90 15.14 1.67 -9.83
N ALA A 91 16.38 1.57 -10.27
CA ALA A 91 17.13 2.72 -10.80
C ALA A 91 16.44 3.37 -12.00
N ASN A 92 16.47 4.71 -12.03
CA ASN A 92 15.96 5.56 -13.11
C ASN A 92 14.48 5.31 -13.44
N LYS A 93 13.68 4.96 -12.41
CA LYS A 93 12.25 4.71 -12.53
C LYS A 93 11.49 5.47 -11.47
N ASN A 94 10.34 6.02 -11.85
CA ASN A 94 9.38 6.61 -10.91
C ASN A 94 10.04 7.62 -9.94
N GLY A 95 10.85 8.53 -10.48
CA GLY A 95 11.58 9.55 -9.72
C GLY A 95 12.86 9.09 -9.02
N ASN A 96 13.16 7.79 -8.98
CA ASN A 96 14.43 7.31 -8.43
C ASN A 96 15.60 7.71 -9.33
N GLY A 97 16.72 8.09 -8.70
CA GLY A 97 17.99 8.27 -9.36
C GLY A 97 18.62 6.96 -9.87
N ASN A 98 19.88 7.06 -10.30
CA ASN A 98 20.67 5.90 -10.74
C ASN A 98 21.00 4.95 -9.56
N ILE A 99 21.67 3.83 -9.83
CA ILE A 99 22.03 2.82 -8.81
C ILE A 99 22.80 3.45 -7.63
N ALA A 100 23.72 4.37 -7.93
CA ALA A 100 24.58 5.01 -6.92
C ALA A 100 23.81 5.94 -5.96
N SER A 101 22.63 6.45 -6.36
CA SER A 101 21.79 7.29 -5.49
C SER A 101 21.28 6.55 -4.25
N GLY A 102 21.16 5.22 -4.30
CA GLY A 102 20.52 4.43 -3.24
C GLY A 102 19.00 4.54 -3.20
N ASP A 103 18.38 5.27 -4.14
CA ASP A 103 16.94 5.53 -4.15
C ASP A 103 16.11 4.24 -4.29
N GLY A 104 16.61 3.25 -5.03
CA GLY A 104 15.89 1.99 -5.22
C GLY A 104 15.65 1.26 -3.89
N TRP A 105 16.64 1.21 -3.00
CA TRP A 105 16.47 0.67 -1.66
C TRP A 105 15.69 1.60 -0.75
N LYS A 106 15.98 2.92 -0.81
CA LYS A 106 15.33 3.90 0.05
C LYS A 106 13.81 3.92 -0.16
N TYR A 107 13.35 3.90 -1.42
CA TYR A 107 11.94 3.96 -1.82
C TYR A 107 11.41 2.62 -2.37
N ARG A 108 11.95 1.50 -1.86
CA ARG A 108 11.42 0.16 -2.10
C ARG A 108 9.97 0.02 -1.60
N GLY A 109 9.26 -1.02 -2.05
CA GLY A 109 7.88 -1.34 -1.70
C GLY A 109 7.62 -1.35 -0.19
N ARG A 110 6.75 -0.45 0.28
CA ARG A 110 6.26 -0.39 1.67
C ARG A 110 4.75 -0.16 1.75
N GLY A 111 4.20 -0.40 2.92
CA GLY A 111 2.76 -0.32 3.20
C GLY A 111 1.99 -1.49 2.60
N PHE A 112 0.68 -1.53 2.87
CA PHE A 112 -0.16 -2.64 2.44
C PHE A 112 -0.45 -2.67 0.92
N ILE A 113 -0.10 -1.60 0.20
CA ILE A 113 -0.23 -1.53 -1.27
C ILE A 113 1.12 -1.54 -2.00
N GLN A 114 2.23 -1.77 -1.28
CA GLN A 114 3.58 -1.81 -1.84
C GLN A 114 3.94 -0.51 -2.61
N LEU A 115 3.77 0.63 -1.95
CA LEU A 115 4.16 1.94 -2.49
C LEU A 115 5.66 1.92 -2.82
N THR A 116 6.03 2.22 -4.07
CA THR A 116 7.39 2.06 -4.59
C THR A 116 7.79 3.24 -5.47
N GLY A 117 9.03 3.72 -5.31
CA GLY A 117 9.63 4.79 -6.11
C GLY A 117 9.42 6.19 -5.55
N LYS A 118 10.48 7.00 -5.58
CA LYS A 118 10.55 8.34 -4.98
C LYS A 118 9.39 9.24 -5.37
N GLY A 119 9.03 9.26 -6.65
CA GLY A 119 7.95 10.10 -7.17
C GLY A 119 6.59 9.78 -6.52
N THR A 120 6.26 8.50 -6.34
CA THR A 120 4.99 8.15 -5.66
C THR A 120 5.06 8.41 -4.14
N TYR A 121 6.23 8.28 -3.52
CA TYR A 121 6.42 8.71 -2.13
C TYR A 121 6.22 10.24 -1.99
N GLU A 122 6.72 11.04 -2.94
CA GLU A 122 6.53 12.48 -3.00
C GLU A 122 5.05 12.85 -3.22
N ASP A 123 4.35 12.14 -4.11
CA ASP A 123 2.90 12.30 -4.33
C ASP A 123 2.11 12.05 -3.04
N TYR A 124 2.43 10.96 -2.32
CA TYR A 124 1.77 10.65 -1.06
C TYR A 124 2.10 11.67 0.03
N LYS A 125 3.36 12.10 0.17
CA LYS A 125 3.76 13.17 1.10
C LYS A 125 2.98 14.45 0.82
N LYS A 126 2.92 14.86 -0.45
CA LYS A 126 2.20 16.07 -0.89
C LYS A 126 0.72 16.02 -0.53
N TYR A 127 0.08 14.86 -0.67
CA TYR A 127 -1.34 14.72 -0.35
C TYR A 127 -1.61 14.58 1.15
N SER A 128 -0.82 13.75 1.83
CA SER A 128 -1.11 13.33 3.20
C SER A 128 -0.51 14.24 4.27
N GLY A 129 0.58 14.94 3.94
CA GLY A 129 1.42 15.66 4.90
C GLY A 129 2.45 14.79 5.63
N HIS A 130 2.41 13.46 5.49
CA HIS A 130 3.38 12.57 6.11
C HIS A 130 4.72 12.63 5.38
N ASP A 131 5.81 12.93 6.08
CA ASP A 131 7.15 13.03 5.47
C ASP A 131 7.79 11.66 5.20
N VAL A 132 7.13 10.84 4.37
CA VAL A 132 7.60 9.52 3.95
C VAL A 132 8.83 9.59 3.04
N VAL A 133 9.14 10.77 2.49
CA VAL A 133 10.32 10.94 1.61
C VAL A 133 11.61 10.93 2.43
N ASN A 134 11.61 11.63 3.57
CA ASN A 134 12.74 11.62 4.49
C ASN A 134 12.66 10.46 5.48
N ASN A 135 11.45 10.01 5.83
CA ASN A 135 11.20 8.94 6.79
C ASN A 135 10.35 7.82 6.17
N PRO A 136 10.88 7.06 5.20
CA PRO A 136 10.09 6.07 4.44
C PRO A 136 9.54 4.93 5.31
N ASP A 137 10.16 4.64 6.45
CA ASP A 137 9.70 3.60 7.36
C ASP A 137 8.41 3.99 8.13
N LEU A 138 7.93 5.23 8.00
CA LEU A 138 6.57 5.59 8.44
C LEU A 138 5.52 4.68 7.79
N LEU A 139 5.73 4.25 6.54
CA LEU A 139 4.83 3.31 5.84
C LEU A 139 4.80 1.90 6.44
N LEU A 140 5.68 1.58 7.39
CA LEU A 140 5.65 0.33 8.14
C LEU A 140 4.63 0.37 9.29
N GLN A 141 4.21 1.56 9.70
CA GLN A 141 3.23 1.74 10.76
C GLN A 141 1.82 1.48 10.22
N THR A 142 1.02 0.67 10.92
CA THR A 142 -0.33 0.28 10.48
C THR A 142 -1.21 1.47 10.12
N ALA A 143 -1.18 2.55 10.91
CA ALA A 143 -1.99 3.74 10.65
C ALA A 143 -1.65 4.39 9.30
N ILE A 144 -0.37 4.60 9.02
CA ILE A 144 0.12 5.21 7.78
C ILE A 144 -0.04 4.25 6.60
N ALA A 145 0.15 2.94 6.81
CA ALA A 145 -0.04 1.94 5.77
C ALA A 145 -1.51 1.85 5.29
N VAL A 146 -2.48 1.95 6.20
CA VAL A 146 -3.92 1.98 5.84
C VAL A 146 -4.29 3.30 5.18
N ASP A 147 -3.83 4.43 5.71
CA ASP A 147 -4.06 5.76 5.13
C ASP A 147 -3.49 5.85 3.70
N CYS A 148 -2.24 5.43 3.50
CA CYS A 148 -1.60 5.35 2.19
C CYS A 148 -2.35 4.44 1.23
N ALA A 149 -2.82 3.27 1.67
CA ALA A 149 -3.59 2.37 0.82
C ALA A 149 -4.92 3.01 0.40
N ALA A 150 -5.63 3.68 1.31
CA ALA A 150 -6.89 4.37 1.02
C ALA A 150 -6.70 5.57 0.09
N TRP A 151 -5.63 6.35 0.30
CA TRP A 151 -5.21 7.39 -0.64
C TRP A 151 -4.93 6.82 -2.03
N PHE A 152 -4.14 5.74 -2.11
CA PHE A 152 -3.79 5.12 -3.38
C PHE A 152 -5.05 4.66 -4.12
N PHE A 153 -5.95 3.99 -3.42
CA PHE A 153 -7.19 3.47 -3.99
C PHE A 153 -8.11 4.59 -4.48
N SER A 154 -8.44 5.55 -3.61
CA SER A 154 -9.50 6.53 -3.88
C SER A 154 -9.01 7.76 -4.65
N VAL A 155 -7.78 8.21 -4.41
CA VAL A 155 -7.24 9.46 -4.97
C VAL A 155 -6.29 9.18 -6.10
N TYR A 156 -5.25 8.38 -5.85
CA TYR A 156 -4.18 8.16 -6.82
C TYR A 156 -4.67 7.37 -8.04
N LYS A 157 -5.43 6.30 -7.81
CA LYS A 157 -5.99 5.43 -8.85
C LYS A 157 -7.46 5.72 -9.19
N LYS A 158 -8.14 6.55 -8.39
CA LYS A 158 -9.55 6.97 -8.58
C LYS A 158 -10.52 5.79 -8.70
N LEU A 159 -10.41 4.82 -7.79
CA LEU A 159 -11.11 3.53 -7.90
C LEU A 159 -12.50 3.50 -7.29
N ASN A 160 -12.90 4.51 -6.50
CA ASN A 160 -14.24 4.55 -5.89
C ASN A 160 -15.39 4.39 -6.91
N PRO A 161 -15.42 5.10 -8.06
CA PRO A 161 -16.49 4.91 -9.05
C PRO A 161 -16.50 3.51 -9.68
N LEU A 162 -15.32 2.89 -9.86
CA LEU A 162 -15.23 1.52 -10.37
C LEU A 162 -15.74 0.50 -9.35
N ALA A 163 -15.50 0.76 -8.07
CA ALA A 163 -16.03 -0.07 -6.99
C ALA A 163 -17.56 0.04 -6.89
N ASP A 164 -18.12 1.25 -7.08
CA ASP A 164 -19.57 1.45 -7.14
C ASP A 164 -20.21 0.67 -8.30
N ALA A 165 -19.55 0.69 -9.47
CA ALA A 165 -19.95 -0.10 -10.64
C ALA A 165 -19.56 -1.59 -10.56
N ASN A 166 -18.97 -2.02 -9.44
CA ASN A 166 -18.52 -3.40 -9.20
C ASN A 166 -17.54 -3.97 -10.25
N LEU A 167 -16.67 -3.13 -10.81
CA LEU A 167 -15.78 -3.47 -11.93
C LEU A 167 -14.44 -4.09 -11.46
N MET A 168 -14.50 -5.27 -10.82
CA MET A 168 -13.35 -5.95 -10.19
C MET A 168 -12.13 -6.11 -11.11
N THR A 169 -12.33 -6.50 -12.38
CA THR A 169 -11.24 -6.70 -13.33
C THR A 169 -10.49 -5.39 -13.62
N GLN A 170 -11.22 -4.29 -13.81
CA GLN A 170 -10.63 -2.97 -14.07
C GLN A 170 -9.91 -2.42 -12.83
N ILE A 171 -10.49 -2.62 -11.65
CA ILE A 171 -9.84 -2.27 -10.38
C ILE A 171 -8.51 -3.02 -10.25
N THR A 172 -8.52 -4.34 -10.48
CA THR A 172 -7.33 -5.19 -10.39
C THR A 172 -6.24 -4.74 -11.36
N GLN A 173 -6.61 -4.46 -12.61
CA GLN A 173 -5.68 -3.93 -13.61
C GLN A 173 -5.06 -2.59 -13.20
N LYS A 174 -5.82 -1.68 -12.58
CA LYS A 174 -5.30 -0.39 -12.12
C LYS A 174 -4.40 -0.50 -10.88
N VAL A 175 -4.65 -1.47 -10.00
CA VAL A 175 -3.85 -1.71 -8.80
C VAL A 175 -2.51 -2.38 -9.18
N ASN A 176 -2.55 -3.46 -9.96
CA ASN A 176 -1.39 -4.32 -10.22
C ASN A 176 -0.78 -4.14 -11.64
N GLY A 177 -1.38 -3.31 -12.49
CA GLY A 177 -0.96 -3.14 -13.91
C GLY A 177 -1.33 -4.31 -14.82
N LYS A 178 -1.83 -5.42 -14.26
CA LYS A 178 -2.25 -6.66 -14.92
C LYS A 178 -3.37 -7.32 -14.12
N THR A 179 -3.91 -8.43 -14.60
CA THR A 179 -4.95 -9.22 -13.93
C THR A 179 -4.41 -10.32 -12.99
N ASN A 180 -3.12 -10.29 -12.63
CA ASN A 180 -2.55 -11.30 -11.72
C ASN A 180 -3.31 -11.33 -10.38
N GLY A 181 -3.67 -12.53 -9.93
CA GLY A 181 -4.39 -12.73 -8.67
C GLY A 181 -5.88 -12.37 -8.71
N LEU A 182 -6.48 -12.13 -9.89
CA LEU A 182 -7.90 -11.74 -10.01
C LEU A 182 -8.85 -12.70 -9.28
N ALA A 183 -8.65 -14.02 -9.40
CA ALA A 183 -9.50 -15.02 -8.74
C ALA A 183 -9.46 -14.89 -7.21
N ASP A 184 -8.28 -14.69 -6.62
CA ASP A 184 -8.13 -14.48 -5.16
C ASP A 184 -8.76 -13.14 -4.73
N ARG A 185 -8.61 -12.07 -5.53
CA ARG A 185 -9.28 -10.78 -5.26
C ARG A 185 -10.80 -10.90 -5.29
N VAL A 186 -11.37 -11.66 -6.23
CA VAL A 186 -12.81 -11.96 -6.28
C VAL A 186 -13.25 -12.74 -5.03
N ALA A 187 -12.50 -13.77 -4.64
CA ALA A 187 -12.80 -14.55 -3.44
C ALA A 187 -12.77 -13.67 -2.17
N LYS A 188 -11.77 -12.80 -2.02
CA LYS A 188 -11.68 -11.85 -0.91
C LYS A 188 -12.80 -10.81 -0.94
N PHE A 189 -13.19 -10.32 -2.11
CA PHE A 189 -14.32 -9.41 -2.24
C PHE A 189 -15.62 -10.06 -1.74
N ASN A 190 -15.92 -11.27 -2.18
CA ASN A 190 -17.08 -12.02 -1.72
C ASN A 190 -17.04 -12.26 -0.21
N PHE A 191 -15.86 -12.63 0.31
CA PHE A 191 -15.63 -12.74 1.75
C PHE A 191 -15.98 -11.42 2.46
N TYR A 192 -15.32 -10.30 2.15
CA TYR A 192 -15.56 -9.04 2.86
C TYR A 192 -16.97 -8.48 2.68
N LYS A 193 -17.58 -8.69 1.51
CA LYS A 193 -18.98 -8.33 1.26
C LYS A 193 -19.92 -9.10 2.19
N ALA A 194 -19.72 -10.41 2.36
CA ALA A 194 -20.54 -11.24 3.25
C ALA A 194 -20.40 -10.86 4.74
N GLN A 195 -19.27 -10.26 5.12
CA GLN A 195 -19.03 -9.81 6.49
C GLN A 195 -19.73 -8.49 6.84
N ASN A 196 -20.35 -7.83 5.86
CA ASN A 196 -21.10 -6.59 6.03
C ASN A 196 -20.32 -5.50 6.82
N ILE A 197 -19.04 -5.32 6.50
CA ILE A 197 -18.23 -4.27 7.13
C ILE A 197 -18.76 -2.90 6.68
N SER A 198 -19.17 -2.10 7.65
CA SER A 198 -19.68 -0.74 7.45
C SER A 198 -18.91 0.27 8.30
N LEU A 199 -19.05 1.56 7.99
CA LEU A 199 -18.52 2.63 8.85
C LEU A 199 -19.11 2.57 10.27
N GLU A 200 -20.38 2.21 10.40
CA GLU A 200 -21.03 2.04 11.70
C GLU A 200 -20.42 0.88 12.51
N LEU A 201 -20.17 -0.26 11.86
CA LEU A 201 -19.52 -1.39 12.51
C LEU A 201 -18.11 -1.01 12.98
N LEU A 202 -17.32 -0.37 12.11
CA LEU A 202 -15.97 0.08 12.45
C LEU A 202 -16.00 1.11 13.59
N LYS A 203 -16.92 2.07 13.55
CA LYS A 203 -17.11 3.05 14.62
C LYS A 203 -17.51 2.40 15.94
N LYS A 204 -18.41 1.41 15.93
CA LYS A 204 -18.84 0.67 17.14
C LYS A 204 -17.71 -0.17 17.75
N LYS A 205 -16.81 -0.69 16.90
CA LYS A 205 -15.66 -1.50 17.32
C LYS A 205 -14.43 -0.67 17.64
N ALA A 206 -14.40 0.61 17.24
CA ALA A 206 -13.33 1.52 17.57
C ALA A 206 -13.21 1.62 19.09
N LYS A 207 -12.07 1.17 19.61
CA LYS A 207 -11.72 1.44 21.00
C LYS A 207 -11.62 2.97 21.16
N PRO A 208 -12.13 3.55 22.26
CA PRO A 208 -11.79 4.92 22.62
C PRO A 208 -10.27 5.05 22.59
N LEU A 209 -9.74 6.07 21.92
CA LEU A 209 -8.31 6.34 21.99
C LEU A 209 -7.95 6.52 23.47
N PRO A 210 -6.95 5.81 24.01
CA PRO A 210 -6.54 6.02 25.39
C PRO A 210 -6.23 7.50 25.59
N ASN A 211 -6.76 8.07 26.67
CA ASN A 211 -6.67 9.47 27.06
C ASN A 211 -5.32 10.10 26.70
N PHE A 212 -5.25 10.79 25.56
CA PHE A 212 -4.21 11.78 25.32
C PHE A 212 -4.69 13.08 25.97
N THR A 213 -4.09 13.45 27.10
CA THR A 213 -4.29 14.74 27.79
C THR A 213 -3.80 15.96 26.98
N SER A 214 -3.54 15.82 25.68
CA SER A 214 -3.45 16.96 24.74
C SER A 214 -3.98 16.56 23.37
N ILE A 215 -5.30 16.64 23.21
CA ILE A 215 -6.01 16.43 21.93
C ILE A 215 -5.92 17.65 20.98
N THR A 216 -5.12 18.67 21.31
CA THR A 216 -5.08 19.91 20.52
C THR A 216 -4.28 19.84 19.22
N SER A 217 -3.58 18.75 18.88
CA SER A 217 -2.82 18.67 17.60
C SER A 217 -3.27 17.58 16.62
N TYR A 218 -4.11 16.62 17.01
CA TYR A 218 -4.42 15.47 16.13
C TYR A 218 -5.89 15.31 15.71
N ALA A 219 -6.83 16.05 16.30
CA ALA A 219 -8.26 15.74 16.17
C ALA A 219 -9.10 16.66 15.25
N TRP A 220 -8.59 17.78 14.73
CA TRP A 220 -9.46 18.76 14.05
C TRP A 220 -9.06 19.20 12.62
N ASN A 221 -7.98 18.68 12.04
CA ASN A 221 -7.55 19.08 10.67
C ASN A 221 -7.78 18.02 9.57
N TRP A 222 -8.59 16.98 9.80
CA TRP A 222 -8.71 15.86 8.86
C TRP A 222 -10.00 15.81 8.02
N LEU A 223 -10.56 16.96 7.66
CA LEU A 223 -11.24 17.07 6.38
C LEU A 223 -10.17 17.39 5.34
N SER A 224 -9.89 16.44 4.44
CA SER A 224 -9.21 16.75 3.19
C SER A 224 -9.85 18.02 2.58
N PRO A 225 -9.10 18.93 1.92
CA PRO A 225 -9.69 20.05 1.17
C PRO A 225 -10.82 19.62 0.21
N TYR A 226 -10.87 18.33 -0.13
CA TYR A 226 -11.93 17.70 -0.93
C TYR A 226 -13.30 17.61 -0.24
N ASN A 227 -13.37 17.50 1.10
CA ASN A 227 -14.65 17.37 1.83
C ASN A 227 -15.24 18.71 2.29
N GLN A 228 -14.50 19.81 2.22
CA GLN A 228 -15.04 21.15 2.55
C GLN A 228 -16.04 21.65 1.49
N LYS A 229 -16.02 21.10 0.27
CA LYS A 229 -16.88 21.55 -0.85
C LYS A 229 -18.13 20.68 -1.12
N LYS A 230 -18.46 19.71 -0.25
CA LYS A 230 -19.63 18.83 -0.43
C LYS A 230 -20.57 18.75 0.78
N LEU A 231 -20.46 19.72 1.70
CA LEU A 231 -21.36 19.85 2.85
C LEU A 231 -22.01 21.24 2.91
N ILE A 232 -22.15 21.89 1.75
CA ILE A 232 -23.05 23.03 1.54
C ILE A 232 -24.00 22.64 0.41
#